data_AF-A0A3P9KYJ7-F1
#
_entry.id   AF-A0A3P9KYJ7-F1
#
_cell.length_a   1.000
_cell.length_b   1.000
_cell.length_c   1.000
_cell.angle_alpha   90.00
_cell.angle_beta   90.00
_cell.angle_gamma   90.00
#
_symmetry.space_group_name_H-M   'P 1'
#
loop_
_entity.id
_entity.type
_entity.pdbx_description
1 polymer ?
#
loop_
_entity_poly.entity_id
_entity_poly.type
_entity_poly.pdbx_seq_one_letter_code
_entity_poly.pdbx_strand_id
1 'polypeptide(L)'
;MSALHKDEQGDWQTVCLKYLLFIFNFLFWMGGAAVLGVGVWTLVEKSDYLSLLASSTFAVSAYILILAGSLVVVTGFLGCCAVIRERRRCLSVYFFFLLVIFLIELVAGVLAYVYYQRLSEELKQHLNQTMSENYAQPGKEAITAAVDRLQQDFKCCGSNNSQDWAHSVYISSIAAEQRVVPDSCCKTITPACGKRDHPSNIYKVEGGCITKLEQFLADHLLVIGAVGIGVACLQLVGAFLTACFIYLLYKEEEEEEFGAL
;
A
#
# COMPACT_ATOMS: atom_id res chain seq x y z
N MET A 1 -36.85 -36.58 -22.30
CA MET A 1 -37.15 -35.30 -21.61
C MET A 1 -36.14 -34.99 -20.51
N SER A 2 -35.90 -35.89 -19.55
CA SER A 2 -34.90 -35.69 -18.48
C SER A 2 -33.44 -35.51 -18.97
N ALA A 3 -32.99 -36.28 -19.97
CA ALA A 3 -31.64 -36.16 -20.52
C ALA A 3 -31.44 -34.85 -21.33
N LEU A 4 -32.42 -34.49 -22.17
CA LEU A 4 -32.38 -33.27 -23.00
C LEU A 4 -32.35 -31.99 -22.14
N HIS A 5 -33.07 -31.97 -21.02
CA HIS A 5 -33.04 -30.85 -20.07
C HIS A 5 -31.70 -30.74 -19.32
N LYS A 6 -30.94 -31.85 -19.22
CA LYS A 6 -29.65 -31.89 -18.54
C LYS A 6 -28.54 -31.33 -19.43
N ASP A 7 -28.60 -31.60 -20.74
CA ASP A 7 -27.70 -31.01 -21.75
C ASP A 7 -27.93 -29.50 -21.87
N GLU A 8 -29.18 -29.04 -22.04
CA GLU A 8 -29.49 -27.60 -22.14
C GLU A 8 -29.06 -26.81 -20.88
N GLN A 9 -29.18 -27.43 -19.70
CA GLN A 9 -28.79 -26.80 -18.43
C GLN A 9 -27.26 -26.70 -18.26
N GLY A 10 -26.50 -27.69 -18.74
CA GLY A 10 -25.04 -27.66 -18.73
C GLY A 10 -24.48 -26.59 -19.67
N ASP A 11 -25.04 -26.50 -20.87
CA ASP A 11 -24.63 -25.55 -21.91
C ASP A 11 -24.82 -24.09 -21.45
N TRP A 12 -25.97 -23.79 -20.83
CA TRP A 12 -26.22 -22.46 -20.26
C TRP A 12 -25.26 -22.09 -19.12
N GLN A 13 -24.88 -23.05 -18.27
CA GLN A 13 -23.97 -22.83 -17.15
C GLN A 13 -22.55 -22.50 -17.62
N THR A 14 -22.02 -23.27 -18.58
CA THR A 14 -20.70 -23.04 -19.17
C THR A 14 -20.65 -21.67 -19.85
N VAL A 15 -21.68 -21.31 -20.61
CA VAL A 15 -21.79 -19.99 -21.27
C VAL A 15 -21.84 -18.85 -20.25
N CYS A 16 -22.66 -18.97 -19.19
CA CYS A 16 -22.73 -17.95 -18.14
C CYS A 16 -21.39 -17.75 -17.43
N LEU A 17 -20.72 -18.83 -17.03
CA LEU A 17 -19.43 -18.77 -16.34
C LEU A 17 -18.35 -18.16 -17.23
N LYS A 18 -18.32 -18.52 -18.51
CA LYS A 18 -17.41 -17.92 -19.49
C LYS A 18 -17.58 -16.41 -19.57
N TYR A 19 -18.81 -15.93 -19.76
CA TYR A 19 -19.05 -14.48 -19.86
C TYR A 19 -18.75 -13.76 -18.56
N LEU A 20 -19.11 -14.33 -17.41
CA LEU A 20 -18.84 -13.75 -16.10
C LEU A 20 -17.33 -13.64 -15.85
N LEU A 21 -16.57 -14.71 -16.09
CA LEU A 21 -15.10 -14.72 -15.97
C LEU A 21 -14.43 -13.76 -16.96
N PHE A 22 -14.92 -13.70 -18.19
CA PHE A 22 -14.40 -12.78 -19.20
C PHE A 22 -14.62 -11.33 -18.79
N ILE A 23 -15.85 -10.97 -18.40
CA ILE A 23 -16.18 -9.61 -17.93
C ILE A 23 -15.36 -9.26 -16.69
N PHE A 24 -15.25 -10.17 -15.73
CA PHE A 24 -14.43 -9.98 -14.53
C PHE A 24 -12.98 -9.65 -14.90
N ASN A 25 -12.32 -10.51 -15.70
CA ASN A 25 -10.93 -10.28 -16.12
C ASN A 25 -10.75 -9.01 -16.97
N PHE A 26 -11.72 -8.71 -17.83
CA PHE A 26 -11.68 -7.52 -18.66
C PHE A 26 -11.77 -6.23 -17.83
N LEU A 27 -12.62 -6.22 -16.79
CA LEU A 27 -12.69 -5.08 -15.86
C LEU A 27 -11.38 -4.89 -15.10
N PHE A 28 -10.74 -5.97 -14.63
CA PHE A 28 -9.41 -5.89 -14.02
C PHE A 28 -8.36 -5.38 -15.00
N TRP A 29 -8.36 -5.86 -16.25
CA TRP A 29 -7.45 -5.41 -17.28
C TRP A 29 -7.59 -3.90 -17.54
N MET A 30 -8.82 -3.40 -17.71
CA MET A 30 -9.11 -1.97 -17.88
C MET A 30 -8.70 -1.14 -16.65
N GLY A 31 -9.02 -1.62 -15.45
CA GLY A 31 -8.63 -0.97 -14.19
C GLY A 31 -7.12 -0.91 -14.02
N GLY A 32 -6.42 -2.00 -14.30
CA GLY A 32 -4.95 -2.07 -14.29
C GLY A 32 -4.32 -1.12 -15.30
N ALA A 33 -4.89 -1.02 -16.51
CA ALA A 33 -4.41 -0.09 -17.54
C ALA A 33 -4.59 1.37 -17.11
N ALA A 34 -5.71 1.70 -16.45
CA ALA A 34 -5.92 3.02 -15.87
C ALA A 34 -4.90 3.34 -14.77
N VAL A 35 -4.68 2.42 -13.83
CA VAL A 35 -3.68 2.58 -12.74
C VAL A 35 -2.26 2.73 -13.30
N LEU A 36 -1.89 1.90 -14.28
CA LEU A 36 -0.61 2.00 -14.98
C LEU A 36 -0.47 3.35 -15.68
N GLY A 37 -1.52 3.81 -16.37
CA GLY A 37 -1.56 5.11 -17.01
C GLY A 37 -1.34 6.27 -16.03
N VAL A 38 -1.99 6.23 -14.86
CA VAL A 38 -1.78 7.20 -13.78
C VAL A 38 -0.34 7.14 -13.25
N GLY A 39 0.22 5.95 -13.06
CA GLY A 39 1.61 5.78 -12.62
C GLY A 39 2.62 6.38 -13.60
N VAL A 40 2.46 6.09 -14.90
CA VAL A 40 3.30 6.64 -15.97
C VAL A 40 3.12 8.14 -16.10
N TRP A 41 1.87 8.64 -16.10
CA TRP A 41 1.57 10.07 -16.15
C TRP A 41 2.25 10.82 -15.01
N THR A 42 2.16 10.29 -13.79
CA THR A 42 2.80 10.86 -12.59
C THR A 42 4.31 10.95 -12.78
N LEU A 43 4.94 9.91 -13.35
CA LEU A 43 6.38 9.90 -13.58
C LEU A 43 6.80 10.91 -14.66
N VAL A 44 6.04 11.01 -15.76
CA VAL A 44 6.37 11.89 -16.91
C VAL A 44 6.19 13.36 -16.53
N GLU A 45 5.03 13.75 -16.00
CA GLU A 45 4.73 15.15 -15.69
C GLU A 45 5.55 15.70 -14.52
N LYS A 46 5.95 14.84 -13.58
CA LYS A 46 6.78 15.23 -12.44
C LYS A 46 8.28 14.99 -12.66
N SER A 47 8.71 14.41 -13.78
CA SER A 47 10.13 14.13 -14.05
C SER A 47 11.03 15.37 -13.94
N ASP A 48 10.56 16.53 -14.41
CA ASP A 48 11.27 17.80 -14.31
C ASP A 48 11.39 18.33 -12.88
N TYR A 49 10.49 17.92 -11.99
CA TYR A 49 10.51 18.26 -10.57
C TYR A 49 11.19 17.21 -9.70
N LEU A 50 11.32 15.96 -10.15
CA LEU A 50 12.02 14.88 -9.43
C LEU A 50 13.52 15.15 -9.25
N SER A 51 14.11 15.96 -10.12
CA SER A 51 15.50 16.44 -10.00
C SER A 51 15.66 17.61 -9.02
N LEU A 52 14.59 18.36 -8.73
CA LEU A 52 14.57 19.53 -7.85
C LEU A 52 13.98 19.23 -6.45
N LEU A 53 13.06 18.28 -6.36
CA LEU A 53 12.46 17.77 -5.13
C LEU A 53 13.14 16.43 -4.83
N ALA A 54 14.20 16.47 -4.02
CA ALA A 54 14.86 15.28 -3.46
C ALA A 54 13.96 14.46 -2.50
N SER A 55 12.63 14.44 -2.69
CA SER A 55 11.73 13.54 -2.00
C SER A 55 11.60 12.25 -2.81
N SER A 56 12.46 11.28 -2.48
CA SER A 56 12.41 9.89 -2.99
C SER A 56 11.03 9.25 -2.88
N THR A 57 10.15 9.76 -2.02
CA THR A 57 8.81 9.25 -1.75
C THR A 57 7.86 9.31 -2.96
N PHE A 58 7.82 10.42 -3.70
CA PHE A 58 6.90 10.55 -4.86
C PHE A 58 7.26 9.61 -6.01
N ALA A 59 8.56 9.49 -6.31
CA ALA A 59 9.04 8.55 -7.32
C ALA A 59 8.73 7.11 -6.92
N VAL A 60 8.97 6.76 -5.64
CA VAL A 60 8.65 5.43 -5.10
C VAL A 60 7.17 5.12 -5.25
N SER A 61 6.26 6.04 -4.91
CA SER A 61 4.82 5.84 -5.09
C SER A 61 4.45 5.61 -6.56
N ALA A 62 5.01 6.38 -7.49
CA ALA A 62 4.76 6.21 -8.93
C ALA A 62 5.27 4.85 -9.45
N TYR A 63 6.47 4.42 -9.05
CA TYR A 63 7.01 3.12 -9.41
C TYR A 63 6.16 1.96 -8.85
N ILE A 64 5.65 2.09 -7.62
CA ILE A 64 4.74 1.10 -7.04
C ILE A 64 3.45 1.01 -7.87
N LEU A 65 2.86 2.14 -8.27
CA LEU A 65 1.66 2.15 -9.12
C LEU A 65 1.92 1.52 -10.50
N ILE A 66 3.07 1.81 -11.12
CA ILE A 66 3.46 1.22 -12.40
C ILE A 66 3.62 -0.31 -12.27
N LEU A 67 4.32 -0.78 -11.23
CA LEU A 67 4.54 -2.21 -11.00
C LEU A 67 3.20 -2.93 -10.75
N ALA A 68 2.38 -2.41 -9.83
CA ALA A 68 1.08 -2.98 -9.50
C ALA A 68 0.13 -2.97 -10.72
N GLY A 69 0.03 -1.85 -11.43
CA GLY A 69 -0.78 -1.73 -12.63
C GLY A 69 -0.34 -2.69 -13.73
N SER A 70 0.98 -2.83 -13.96
CA SER A 70 1.52 -3.76 -14.95
C SER A 70 1.18 -5.21 -14.62
N LEU A 71 1.30 -5.61 -13.34
CA LEU A 71 0.92 -6.95 -12.90
C LEU A 71 -0.56 -7.23 -13.15
N VAL A 72 -1.45 -6.30 -12.80
CA VAL A 72 -2.90 -6.43 -13.02
C VAL A 72 -3.25 -6.49 -14.51
N VAL A 73 -2.60 -5.69 -15.36
CA VAL A 73 -2.79 -5.74 -16.82
C VAL A 73 -2.37 -7.11 -17.37
N VAL A 74 -1.20 -7.61 -16.99
CA VAL A 74 -0.70 -8.90 -17.47
C VAL A 74 -1.62 -10.03 -17.01
N THR A 75 -1.99 -10.07 -15.74
CA THR A 75 -2.87 -11.14 -15.22
C THR A 75 -4.28 -11.07 -15.80
N GLY A 76 -4.85 -9.87 -15.96
CA GLY A 76 -6.15 -9.67 -16.60
C GLY A 76 -6.16 -10.09 -18.07
N PHE A 77 -5.10 -9.77 -18.83
CA PHE A 77 -4.96 -10.20 -20.21
C PHE A 77 -4.83 -11.74 -20.32
N LEU A 78 -3.97 -12.34 -19.49
CA LEU A 78 -3.81 -13.80 -19.43
C LEU A 78 -5.13 -14.49 -19.07
N GLY A 79 -5.90 -13.94 -18.12
CA GLY A 79 -7.22 -14.43 -17.75
C GLY A 79 -8.21 -14.38 -18.92
N CYS A 80 -8.29 -13.24 -19.63
CA CYS A 80 -9.12 -13.12 -20.82
C CYS A 80 -8.72 -14.14 -21.90
N CYS A 81 -7.43 -14.29 -22.18
CA CYS A 81 -6.92 -15.27 -23.14
C CYS A 81 -7.21 -16.72 -22.72
N ALA A 82 -7.10 -17.04 -21.43
CA ALA A 82 -7.40 -18.36 -20.90
C ALA A 82 -8.87 -18.72 -21.08
N VAL A 83 -9.78 -17.77 -20.82
CA VAL A 83 -11.23 -17.94 -21.00
C VAL A 83 -11.60 -18.07 -22.48
N ILE A 84 -11.03 -17.26 -23.37
CA ILE A 84 -11.32 -17.33 -24.82
C ILE A 84 -10.83 -18.64 -25.44
N ARG A 85 -9.68 -19.16 -24.99
CA ARG A 85 -9.11 -20.39 -25.55
C ARG A 85 -9.90 -21.64 -25.19
N GLU A 86 -10.68 -21.62 -24.11
CA GLU A 86 -11.49 -22.75 -23.62
C GLU A 86 -10.70 -24.07 -23.49
N ARG A 87 -9.37 -23.98 -23.33
CA ARG A 87 -8.51 -25.14 -23.09
C ARG A 87 -8.28 -25.27 -21.60
N ARG A 88 -8.61 -26.44 -21.04
CA ARG A 88 -8.36 -26.76 -19.62
C ARG A 88 -6.95 -26.39 -19.19
N ARG A 89 -5.93 -26.77 -19.97
CA ARG A 89 -4.52 -26.46 -19.66
C ARG A 89 -4.27 -24.95 -19.50
N CYS A 90 -4.87 -24.10 -20.32
CA CYS A 90 -4.72 -22.64 -20.21
C CYS A 90 -5.36 -22.10 -18.93
N LEU A 91 -6.58 -22.56 -18.61
CA LEU A 91 -7.27 -22.20 -17.37
C LEU A 91 -6.54 -22.71 -16.13
N SER A 92 -6.00 -23.93 -16.16
CA SER A 92 -5.21 -24.49 -15.05
C SER A 92 -3.93 -23.69 -14.80
N VAL A 93 -3.24 -23.25 -15.86
CA VAL A 93 -2.07 -22.37 -15.73
C VAL A 93 -2.46 -21.02 -15.13
N TYR A 94 -3.56 -20.42 -15.59
CA TYR A 94 -4.09 -19.17 -15.02
C TYR A 94 -4.46 -19.34 -13.53
N PHE A 95 -5.15 -20.42 -13.17
CA PHE A 95 -5.48 -20.76 -11.79
C PHE A 95 -4.23 -20.93 -10.91
N PHE A 96 -3.19 -21.60 -11.42
CA PHE A 96 -1.91 -21.72 -10.71
C PHE A 96 -1.27 -20.35 -10.44
N PHE A 97 -1.27 -19.44 -11.43
CA PHE A 97 -0.78 -18.08 -11.21
C PHE A 97 -1.60 -17.32 -10.16
N LEU A 98 -2.93 -17.44 -10.18
CA LEU A 98 -3.78 -16.85 -9.15
C LEU A 98 -3.43 -17.38 -7.75
N LEU A 99 -3.18 -18.68 -7.59
CA LEU A 99 -2.76 -19.25 -6.32
C LEU A 99 -1.39 -18.71 -5.86
N VAL A 100 -0.42 -18.62 -6.76
CA VAL A 100 0.92 -18.08 -6.44
C VAL A 100 0.81 -16.61 -5.98
N ILE A 101 0.03 -15.79 -6.68
CA ILE A 101 -0.18 -14.39 -6.30
C ILE A 101 -0.85 -14.31 -4.92
N PHE A 102 -1.87 -15.13 -4.66
CA PHE A 102 -2.52 -15.16 -3.35
C PHE A 102 -1.56 -15.53 -2.21
N LEU A 103 -0.65 -16.49 -2.43
CA LEU A 103 0.37 -16.84 -1.45
C LEU A 103 1.36 -15.70 -1.22
N ILE A 104 1.75 -14.98 -2.27
CA ILE A 104 2.60 -13.79 -2.15
C ILE A 104 1.89 -12.69 -1.35
N GLU A 105 0.61 -12.43 -1.63
CA GLU A 105 -0.21 -11.45 -0.90
C GLU A 105 -0.35 -11.83 0.57
N LEU A 106 -0.59 -13.11 0.87
CA LEU A 106 -0.67 -13.63 2.24
C LEU A 106 0.64 -13.41 2.99
N VAL A 107 1.78 -13.77 2.38
CA VAL A 107 3.11 -13.57 2.97
C VAL A 107 3.39 -12.08 3.18
N ALA A 108 3.09 -11.24 2.18
CA ALA A 108 3.26 -9.79 2.28
C ALA A 108 2.41 -9.20 3.40
N GLY A 109 1.15 -9.63 3.55
CA GLY A 109 0.27 -9.21 4.64
C GLY A 109 0.78 -9.62 6.01
N VAL A 110 1.27 -10.85 6.16
CA VAL A 110 1.88 -11.34 7.41
C VAL A 110 3.14 -10.55 7.74
N LEU A 111 4.03 -10.34 6.76
CA LEU A 111 5.24 -9.55 6.95
C LEU A 111 4.90 -8.11 7.33
N ALA A 112 3.94 -7.46 6.67
CA ALA A 112 3.51 -6.11 6.99
C ALA A 112 2.98 -6.01 8.43
N TYR A 113 2.19 -6.99 8.88
CA TYR A 113 1.71 -7.05 10.26
C TYR A 113 2.85 -7.22 11.27
N VAL A 114 3.77 -8.16 11.03
CA VAL A 114 4.93 -8.39 11.91
C VAL A 114 5.83 -7.16 11.96
N TYR A 115 6.13 -6.55 10.82
CA TYR A 115 6.94 -5.33 10.77
C TYR A 115 6.25 -4.17 11.47
N TYR A 116 4.94 -3.98 11.32
CA TYR A 116 4.22 -2.94 12.04
C TYR A 116 4.36 -3.09 13.57
N GLN A 117 4.19 -4.31 14.09
CA GLN A 117 4.36 -4.61 15.51
C GLN A 117 5.78 -4.32 16.02
N ARG A 118 6.80 -4.49 15.19
CA ARG A 118 8.19 -4.15 15.53
C ARG A 118 8.46 -2.65 15.41
N LEU A 119 7.95 -2.04 14.36
CA LEU A 119 8.11 -0.63 14.06
C LEU A 119 7.54 0.24 15.18
N SER A 120 6.40 -0.09 15.80
CA SER A 120 5.85 0.74 16.88
C SER A 120 6.80 0.91 18.07
N GLU A 121 7.52 -0.14 18.45
CA GLU A 121 8.47 -0.09 19.58
C GLU A 121 9.83 0.51 19.18
N GLU A 122 10.34 0.14 18.00
CA GLU A 122 11.59 0.72 17.49
C GLU A 122 11.44 2.21 17.20
N LEU A 123 10.31 2.65 16.63
CA LEU A 123 10.00 4.04 16.34
C LEU A 123 10.04 4.89 17.62
N LYS A 124 9.50 4.39 18.74
CA LYS A 124 9.52 5.11 20.03
C LYS A 124 10.94 5.42 20.48
N GLN A 125 11.81 4.42 20.42
CA GLN A 125 13.20 4.57 20.88
C GLN A 125 14.02 5.40 19.89
N HIS A 126 13.92 5.09 18.60
CA HIS A 126 14.69 5.76 17.57
C HIS A 126 14.28 7.22 17.37
N LEU A 127 13.00 7.57 17.48
CA LEU A 127 12.56 8.96 17.30
C LEU A 127 13.10 9.85 18.40
N ASN A 128 13.02 9.41 19.66
CA ASN A 128 13.55 10.15 20.79
C ASN A 128 15.06 10.35 20.67
N GLN A 129 15.81 9.28 20.41
CA GLN A 129 17.26 9.36 20.22
C GLN A 129 17.62 10.26 19.04
N THR A 130 16.89 10.16 17.92
CA THR A 130 17.14 10.97 16.72
C THR A 130 16.88 12.45 16.98
N MET A 131 15.77 12.81 17.64
CA MET A 131 15.50 14.20 17.99
C MET A 131 16.53 14.75 18.99
N SER A 132 16.95 13.94 19.97
CA SER A 132 17.89 14.38 21.00
C SER A 132 19.32 14.55 20.48
N GLU A 133 19.82 13.58 19.70
CA GLU A 133 21.23 13.49 19.31
C GLU A 133 21.53 14.03 17.90
N ASN A 134 20.57 13.94 16.98
CA ASN A 134 20.82 14.16 15.55
C ASN A 134 20.19 15.44 14.99
N TYR A 135 19.29 16.09 15.74
CA TYR A 135 18.68 17.34 15.33
C TYR A 135 19.69 18.49 15.27
N ALA A 136 19.64 19.28 14.20
CA ALA A 136 20.52 20.41 13.92
C ALA A 136 22.04 20.09 13.97
N GLN A 137 22.42 18.84 13.69
CA GLN A 137 23.81 18.42 13.61
C GLN A 137 24.38 18.59 12.18
N PRO A 138 25.67 18.95 12.03
CA PRO A 138 26.31 19.04 10.72
C PRO A 138 26.23 17.73 9.93
N GLY A 139 25.82 17.79 8.66
CA GLY A 139 25.66 16.61 7.79
C GLY A 139 24.39 15.79 8.05
N LYS A 140 23.49 16.28 8.91
CA LYS A 140 22.19 15.66 9.25
C LYS A 140 21.01 16.62 9.00
N GLU A 141 21.14 17.47 8.00
CA GLU A 141 20.13 18.48 7.63
C GLU A 141 18.80 17.82 7.21
N ALA A 142 18.88 16.66 6.55
CA ALA A 142 17.70 15.88 6.18
C ALA A 142 16.90 15.40 7.41
N ILE A 143 17.59 15.02 8.50
CA ILE A 143 16.95 14.63 9.76
C ILE A 143 16.27 15.83 10.40
N THR A 144 16.94 16.98 10.43
CA THR A 144 16.38 18.23 10.96
C THR A 144 15.10 18.61 10.22
N ALA A 145 15.15 18.61 8.88
CA ALA A 145 13.99 18.89 8.05
C ALA A 145 12.84 17.87 8.25
N ALA A 146 13.17 16.59 8.45
CA ALA A 146 12.16 15.56 8.73
C ALA A 146 11.50 15.76 10.10
N VAL A 147 12.27 16.10 11.13
CA VAL A 147 11.74 16.42 12.47
C VAL A 147 10.87 17.67 12.44
N ASP A 148 11.31 18.72 11.73
CA ASP A 148 10.54 19.96 11.60
C ASP A 148 9.19 19.73 10.90
N ARG A 149 9.19 18.94 9.82
CA ARG A 149 7.96 18.52 9.14
C ARG A 149 7.07 17.69 10.04
N LEU A 150 7.64 16.70 10.73
CA LEU A 150 6.88 15.86 11.67
C LEU A 150 6.14 16.72 12.71
N GLN A 151 6.83 17.70 13.31
CA GLN A 151 6.23 18.57 14.31
C GLN A 151 5.10 19.44 13.76
N GLN A 152 5.26 19.97 12.55
CA GLN A 152 4.26 20.82 11.91
C GLN A 152 3.07 20.03 11.36
N ASP A 153 3.34 18.94 10.65
CA ASP A 153 2.31 18.09 10.03
C ASP A 153 1.43 17.43 11.10
N PHE A 154 2.05 16.94 12.19
CA PHE A 154 1.35 16.26 13.28
C PHE A 154 1.01 17.18 14.46
N LYS A 155 1.35 18.47 14.38
CA LYS A 155 1.05 19.48 15.40
C LYS A 155 1.49 19.03 16.80
N CYS A 156 2.73 18.56 16.89
CA CYS A 156 3.34 17.98 18.08
C CYS A 156 4.70 18.63 18.37
N CYS A 157 5.25 18.44 19.57
CA CYS A 157 6.57 18.94 19.93
C CYS A 157 7.28 17.93 20.82
N GLY A 158 8.50 17.57 20.44
CA GLY A 158 9.28 16.52 21.10
C GLY A 158 8.70 15.12 20.87
N SER A 159 9.42 14.11 21.36
CA SER A 159 9.11 12.71 21.09
C SER A 159 7.84 12.28 21.84
N ASN A 160 7.86 12.42 23.16
CA ASN A 160 6.76 12.21 24.10
C ASN A 160 6.13 13.53 24.55
N ASN A 161 6.93 14.59 24.69
CA ASN A 161 6.44 15.94 24.99
C ASN A 161 7.52 17.00 24.73
N SER A 162 7.15 18.28 24.83
CA SER A 162 8.04 19.40 24.53
C SER A 162 9.27 19.50 25.42
N GLN A 163 9.25 18.91 26.63
CA GLN A 163 10.40 18.91 27.55
C GLN A 163 11.52 17.98 27.11
N ASP A 164 11.27 17.04 26.19
CA ASP A 164 12.32 16.15 25.66
C ASP A 164 13.48 16.94 25.04
N TRP A 165 13.20 18.15 24.54
CA TRP A 165 14.22 19.07 24.01
C TRP A 165 15.22 19.55 25.05
N ALA A 166 14.84 19.60 26.34
CA ALA A 166 15.71 20.09 27.42
C ALA A 166 17.01 19.28 27.55
N HIS A 167 16.99 18.01 27.13
CA HIS A 167 18.15 17.12 27.17
C HIS A 167 18.85 16.93 25.81
N SER A 168 18.38 17.63 24.77
CA SER A 168 18.94 17.49 23.43
C SER A 168 20.29 18.19 23.27
N VAL A 169 21.12 17.65 22.37
CA VAL A 169 22.39 18.26 21.96
C VAL A 169 22.14 19.64 21.33
N TYR A 170 21.02 19.81 20.62
CA TYR A 170 20.63 21.08 20.01
C TYR A 170 20.46 22.20 21.03
N ILE A 171 19.64 22.02 22.06
CA ILE A 171 19.38 23.05 23.09
C ILE A 171 20.65 23.39 23.88
N SER A 172 21.55 22.42 24.04
CA SER A 172 22.86 22.62 24.69
C SER A 172 23.88 23.35 23.79
N SER A 173 23.59 23.52 22.50
CA SER A 173 24.49 24.14 21.53
C SER A 173 24.27 25.64 21.37
N ILE A 174 25.27 26.34 20.85
CA ILE A 174 25.18 27.78 20.54
C ILE A 174 24.08 28.04 19.47
N ALA A 175 23.82 27.06 18.60
CA ALA A 175 22.83 27.15 17.52
C ALA A 175 21.39 27.27 18.01
N ALA A 176 21.10 26.94 19.27
CA ALA A 176 19.76 27.14 19.84
C ALA A 176 19.42 28.62 20.06
N GLU A 177 20.42 29.48 20.25
CA GLU A 177 20.25 30.93 20.51
C GLU A 177 19.25 31.24 21.66
N GLN A 178 19.32 30.50 22.77
CA GLN A 178 18.41 30.60 23.94
C GLN A 178 16.99 30.04 23.71
N ARG A 179 16.74 29.30 22.62
CA ARG A 179 15.51 28.53 22.48
C ARG A 179 15.47 27.39 23.51
N VAL A 180 14.26 27.04 23.95
CA VAL A 180 14.00 25.86 24.80
C VAL A 180 13.37 24.71 24.00
N VAL A 181 12.85 25.00 22.81
CA VAL A 181 12.39 24.05 21.80
C VAL A 181 12.70 24.60 20.39
N PRO A 182 12.79 23.78 19.34
CA PRO A 182 12.88 24.26 17.96
C PRO A 182 11.72 25.17 17.56
N ASP A 183 11.95 26.08 16.59
CA ASP A 183 10.89 26.96 16.09
C ASP A 183 9.77 26.17 15.35
N SER A 184 10.07 24.95 14.87
CA SER A 184 9.10 24.00 14.32
C SER A 184 8.13 23.41 15.36
N CYS A 185 8.36 23.62 16.67
CA CYS A 185 7.37 23.31 17.70
C CYS A 185 6.28 24.38 17.85
N CYS A 186 6.44 25.54 17.22
CA CYS A 186 5.50 26.65 17.35
C CYS A 186 4.28 26.48 16.44
N LYS A 187 3.10 26.85 16.94
CA LYS A 187 1.86 26.92 16.17
C LYS A 187 1.90 27.97 15.06
N THR A 188 2.67 29.02 15.28
CA THR A 188 2.98 30.05 14.29
C THR A 188 4.48 30.18 14.23
N ILE A 189 5.08 29.73 13.13
CA ILE A 189 6.53 29.75 12.96
C ILE A 189 6.94 31.21 12.74
N THR A 190 7.59 31.78 13.75
CA THR A 190 8.30 33.06 13.64
C THR A 190 9.73 32.86 14.14
N PRO A 191 10.71 33.64 13.65
CA PRO A 191 12.08 33.55 14.13
C PRO A 191 12.14 33.63 15.67
N ALA A 192 12.77 32.65 16.30
CA ALA A 192 12.96 32.56 17.74
C ALA A 192 11.67 32.42 18.59
N CYS A 193 10.58 31.94 17.99
CA CYS A 193 9.36 31.62 18.74
C CYS A 193 9.59 30.55 19.82
N GLY A 194 10.54 29.64 19.61
CA GLY A 194 10.90 28.56 20.53
C GLY A 194 11.58 29.02 21.83
N LYS A 195 11.81 30.34 22.02
CA LYS A 195 12.30 30.91 23.29
C LYS A 195 11.27 30.90 24.41
N ARG A 196 9.97 30.90 24.07
CA ARG A 196 8.89 30.97 25.06
C ARG A 196 8.12 29.66 25.08
N ASP A 197 8.30 28.89 26.16
CA ASP A 197 7.47 27.70 26.41
C ASP A 197 6.11 28.11 27.00
N HIS A 198 5.18 28.48 26.12
CA HIS A 198 3.80 28.77 26.51
C HIS A 198 2.81 27.90 25.72
N PRO A 199 1.77 27.29 26.34
CA PRO A 199 0.82 26.41 25.66
C PRO A 199 0.04 27.06 24.50
N SER A 200 -0.08 28.39 24.49
CA SER A 200 -0.72 29.10 23.38
C SER A 200 0.17 29.15 22.13
N ASN A 201 1.49 29.03 22.28
CA ASN A 201 2.47 29.14 21.21
C ASN A 201 3.08 27.79 20.79
N ILE A 202 3.31 26.88 21.74
CA ILE A 202 3.95 25.59 21.49
C ILE A 202 2.90 24.47 21.42
N TYR A 203 3.10 23.50 20.53
CA TYR A 203 2.30 22.28 20.51
C TYR A 203 2.54 21.45 21.78
N LYS A 204 1.50 21.33 22.63
CA LYS A 204 1.51 20.48 23.83
C LYS A 204 0.41 19.43 23.69
N VAL A 205 0.75 18.36 22.99
CA VAL A 205 -0.12 17.21 22.75
C VAL A 205 0.30 16.06 23.67
N GLU A 206 -0.68 15.39 24.28
CA GLU A 206 -0.44 14.21 25.10
C GLU A 206 0.16 13.08 24.25
N GLY A 207 1.25 12.48 24.74
CA GLY A 207 2.00 11.44 24.02
C GLY A 207 2.94 11.95 22.91
N GLY A 208 2.98 13.26 22.66
CA GLY A 208 3.96 13.90 21.78
C GLY A 208 3.86 13.47 20.32
N CYS A 209 4.96 13.57 19.60
CA CYS A 209 5.00 13.18 18.19
C CYS A 209 4.93 11.66 17.99
N ILE A 210 5.42 10.86 18.94
CA ILE A 210 5.33 9.38 18.87
C ILE A 210 3.88 8.95 18.72
N THR A 211 3.01 9.37 19.66
CA THR A 211 1.61 8.91 19.65
C THR A 211 0.87 9.38 18.40
N LYS A 212 1.18 10.58 17.91
CA LYS A 212 0.58 11.09 16.66
C LYS A 212 1.04 10.30 15.45
N LEU A 213 2.31 9.95 15.39
CA LEU A 213 2.88 9.15 14.31
C LEU A 213 2.35 7.71 14.35
N GLU A 214 2.26 7.10 15.53
CA GLU A 214 1.63 5.78 15.70
C GLU A 214 0.16 5.77 15.25
N GLN A 215 -0.63 6.78 15.66
CA GLN A 215 -2.02 6.94 15.22
C GLN A 215 -2.11 7.03 13.69
N PHE A 216 -1.26 7.85 13.08
CA PHE A 216 -1.20 7.99 11.63
C PHE A 216 -0.84 6.67 10.93
N LEU A 217 0.18 5.96 11.40
CA LEU A 217 0.55 4.66 10.85
C LEU A 217 -0.59 3.65 10.99
N ALA A 218 -1.24 3.60 12.16
CA ALA A 218 -2.37 2.70 12.42
C ALA A 218 -3.55 2.96 11.47
N ASP A 219 -3.94 4.23 11.31
CA ASP A 219 -5.06 4.62 10.45
C ASP A 219 -4.77 4.30 8.98
N HIS A 220 -3.55 4.58 8.51
CA HIS A 220 -3.15 4.24 7.14
C HIS A 220 -3.04 2.73 6.90
N LEU A 221 -2.50 1.99 7.87
CA LEU A 221 -2.43 0.52 7.78
C LEU A 221 -3.81 -0.13 7.80
N LEU A 222 -4.78 0.45 8.51
CA LEU A 222 -6.17 -0.02 8.47
C LEU A 222 -6.73 0.09 7.05
N VAL A 223 -6.53 1.22 6.38
CA VAL A 223 -6.98 1.42 4.99
C VAL A 223 -6.27 0.45 4.04
N ILE A 224 -4.95 0.35 4.13
CA ILE A 224 -4.15 -0.57 3.29
C ILE A 224 -4.57 -2.03 3.53
N GLY A 225 -4.78 -2.41 4.79
CA GLY A 225 -5.25 -3.74 5.18
C GLY A 225 -6.64 -4.05 4.63
N ALA A 226 -7.58 -3.10 4.71
CA ALA A 226 -8.92 -3.25 4.15
C ALA A 226 -8.89 -3.44 2.62
N VAL A 227 -8.06 -2.66 1.91
CA VAL A 227 -7.86 -2.82 0.46
C VAL A 227 -7.25 -4.19 0.16
N GLY A 228 -6.22 -4.61 0.89
CA GLY A 228 -5.57 -5.91 0.71
C GLY A 228 -6.51 -7.09 0.92
N ILE A 229 -7.35 -7.06 1.97
CA ILE A 229 -8.39 -8.08 2.19
C ILE A 229 -9.39 -8.09 1.03
N GLY A 230 -9.80 -6.91 0.54
CA GLY A 230 -10.69 -6.80 -0.61
C GLY A 230 -10.11 -7.45 -1.88
N VAL A 231 -8.83 -7.20 -2.16
CA VAL A 231 -8.11 -7.82 -3.29
C VAL A 231 -8.06 -9.34 -3.13
N ALA A 232 -7.69 -9.83 -1.95
CA ALA A 232 -7.64 -11.27 -1.66
C ALA A 232 -9.02 -11.94 -1.84
N CYS A 233 -10.11 -11.31 -1.38
CA CYS A 233 -11.46 -11.81 -1.59
C CYS A 233 -11.84 -11.85 -3.09
N LEU A 234 -11.54 -10.80 -3.86
CA LEU A 234 -11.80 -10.76 -5.29
C LEU A 234 -11.01 -11.84 -6.02
N GLN A 235 -9.76 -12.06 -5.63
CA GLN A 235 -8.90 -13.10 -6.18
C GLN A 235 -9.44 -14.51 -5.89
N LEU A 236 -9.91 -14.77 -4.67
CA LEU A 236 -10.53 -16.05 -4.31
C LEU A 236 -11.82 -16.30 -5.10
N VAL A 237 -12.63 -15.27 -5.34
CA VAL A 237 -13.81 -15.37 -6.21
C VAL A 237 -13.39 -15.72 -7.63
N GLY A 238 -12.39 -15.03 -8.19
CA GLY A 238 -11.85 -15.34 -9.53
C GLY A 238 -11.29 -16.76 -9.63
N ALA A 239 -10.55 -17.21 -8.62
CA ALA A 239 -10.00 -18.56 -8.53
C ALA A 239 -11.10 -19.62 -8.43
N PHE A 240 -12.12 -19.39 -7.61
CA PHE A 240 -13.28 -20.27 -7.49
C PHE A 240 -14.04 -20.39 -8.82
N LEU A 241 -14.34 -19.27 -9.47
CA LEU A 241 -15.01 -19.26 -10.77
C LEU A 241 -14.19 -20.00 -11.83
N THR A 242 -12.86 -19.80 -11.84
CA THR A 242 -11.94 -20.49 -12.74
C THR A 242 -11.93 -22.00 -12.48
N ALA A 243 -11.92 -22.42 -11.21
CA ALA A 243 -11.99 -23.83 -10.83
C ALA A 243 -13.32 -24.47 -11.26
N CYS A 244 -14.45 -23.78 -11.08
CA CYS A 244 -15.74 -24.22 -11.58
C CYS A 244 -15.73 -24.39 -13.10
N PHE A 245 -15.14 -23.43 -13.83
CA PHE A 245 -15.06 -23.52 -15.29
C PHE A 245 -14.16 -24.68 -15.74
N ILE A 246 -13.02 -24.89 -15.08
CA ILE A 246 -12.17 -26.06 -15.33
C ILE A 246 -12.93 -27.37 -15.08
N TYR A 247 -13.73 -27.45 -14.02
CA TYR A 247 -14.53 -28.63 -13.69
C TYR A 247 -15.68 -28.89 -14.69
N LEU A 248 -16.28 -27.84 -15.26
CA LEU A 248 -17.28 -28.03 -16.31
C LEU A 248 -16.65 -28.51 -17.61
N LEU A 249 -15.56 -27.86 -18.04
CA LEU A 249 -14.79 -28.36 -19.18
C LEU A 249 -14.33 -29.79 -18.90
N TYR A 250 -13.86 -30.07 -17.66
CA TYR A 250 -13.81 -31.34 -16.91
C TYR A 250 -14.73 -32.48 -17.38
N LYS A 251 -15.99 -32.13 -17.31
CA LYS A 251 -17.08 -33.05 -17.49
C LYS A 251 -17.44 -33.20 -18.96
N GLU A 252 -17.36 -32.11 -19.73
CA GLU A 252 -17.62 -32.10 -21.17
C GLU A 252 -16.64 -33.03 -21.93
N GLU A 253 -15.32 -32.94 -21.73
CA GLU A 253 -14.39 -33.85 -22.44
C GLU A 253 -14.57 -35.33 -21.99
N GLU A 254 -15.01 -35.59 -20.76
CA GLU A 254 -15.27 -36.96 -20.28
C GLU A 254 -16.56 -37.55 -20.89
N GLU A 255 -17.62 -36.74 -21.01
CA GLU A 255 -18.85 -37.12 -21.71
C GLU A 255 -18.63 -37.34 -23.21
N GLU A 256 -17.78 -36.53 -23.86
CA GLU A 256 -17.36 -36.73 -25.25
C GLU A 256 -16.56 -38.04 -25.43
N GLU A 257 -15.64 -38.35 -24.51
CA GLU A 257 -14.82 -39.57 -24.59
C GLU A 257 -15.65 -40.84 -24.35
N PHE A 258 -16.62 -40.81 -23.43
CA PHE A 258 -17.54 -41.93 -23.20
C PHE A 258 -18.57 -42.09 -24.33
N GLY A 259 -19.07 -40.99 -24.92
CA GLY A 259 -19.98 -41.04 -26.05
C GLY A 259 -19.33 -41.53 -27.36
N ALA A 260 -18.00 -41.52 -27.44
CA ALA A 260 -17.23 -42.02 -28.57
C ALA A 260 -16.92 -43.53 -28.50
N LEU A 261 -17.17 -44.19 -27.37
CA LEU A 261 -16.98 -45.64 -27.12
C LEU A 261 -18.28 -46.42 -27.33
#